data_AF-F8KQK9-F1
#
_entry.id   AF-F8KQK9-F1
#
_cell.length_a   1.000
_cell.length_b   1.000
_cell.length_c   1.000
_cell.angle_alpha   90.00
_cell.angle_beta   90.00
_cell.angle_gamma   90.00
#
_symmetry.space_group_name_H-M   'P 1'
#
loop_
_entity.id
_entity.type
_entity.pdbx_description
1 polymer ?
#
loop_
_entity_poly.entity_id
_entity_poly.type
_entity_poly.pdbx_seq_one_letter_code
_entity_poly.pdbx_strand_id
1 'polypeptide(L)'
;MHLNFLVQVLSPREIAREFMGLSVKQAQILKAQQHYFKLLNGDVLCHYPSFRRCFYHYDQDLGHDVERLYTHRLAPTGLLPGHKVLLAKDFAGSFEEPYSNLIDIQGDRRYALVFPTDVSFNYNTQKAQGELRFFLPKGAYATTFLEELAGKELFGLELPTPPKTPALP
;
A
#
# COMPACT_ATOMS: atom_id res chain seq x y z
N MET A 1 5.89 -6.88 0.64
CA MET A 1 4.74 -6.93 1.58
C MET A 1 4.72 -8.27 2.32
N HIS A 2 5.51 -8.41 3.40
CA HIS A 2 5.80 -9.71 4.02
C HIS A 2 4.59 -10.34 4.74
N LEU A 3 3.80 -9.53 5.45
CA LEU A 3 2.62 -9.98 6.19
C LEU A 3 1.55 -10.65 5.30
N ASN A 4 1.17 -10.02 4.19
CA ASN A 4 0.11 -10.55 3.30
C ASN A 4 0.47 -11.94 2.76
N PHE A 5 1.73 -12.14 2.41
CA PHE A 5 2.24 -13.45 2.00
C PHE A 5 2.21 -14.47 3.15
N LEU A 6 2.72 -14.10 4.32
CA LEU A 6 2.74 -14.99 5.48
C LEU A 6 1.34 -15.42 5.93
N VAL A 7 0.35 -14.52 5.87
CA VAL A 7 -1.06 -14.86 6.20
C VAL A 7 -1.62 -15.94 5.27
N GLN A 8 -1.18 -15.99 4.01
CA GLN A 8 -1.62 -17.02 3.07
C GLN A 8 -1.03 -18.39 3.41
N VAL A 9 0.26 -18.45 3.75
CA VAL A 9 0.99 -19.71 3.93
C VAL A 9 0.85 -20.27 5.35
N LEU A 10 0.89 -19.43 6.38
CA LEU A 10 0.94 -19.85 7.78
C LEU A 10 -0.43 -20.16 8.37
N SER A 11 -0.49 -21.03 9.38
CA SER A 11 -1.68 -21.27 10.18
C SER A 11 -1.98 -20.09 11.12
N PRO A 12 -3.23 -19.91 11.59
CA PRO A 12 -3.56 -18.81 12.50
C PRO A 12 -2.73 -18.78 13.80
N ARG A 13 -2.30 -19.95 14.29
CA ARG A 13 -1.43 -20.05 15.48
C ARG A 13 -0.01 -19.59 15.19
N GLU A 14 0.51 -19.90 14.00
CA GLU A 14 1.84 -19.46 13.58
C GLU A 14 1.87 -17.95 13.32
N ILE A 15 0.82 -17.40 12.70
CA ILE A 15 0.66 -15.95 12.51
C ILE A 15 0.69 -15.23 13.86
N ALA A 16 -0.11 -15.69 14.83
CA ALA A 16 -0.15 -15.09 16.17
C ALA A 16 1.18 -15.19 16.94
N ARG A 17 2.02 -16.19 16.61
CA ARG A 17 3.36 -16.35 17.20
C ARG A 17 4.39 -15.42 16.55
N GLU A 18 4.32 -15.27 15.23
CA GLU A 18 5.25 -14.43 14.45
C GLU A 18 4.98 -12.94 14.70
N PHE A 19 3.70 -12.57 14.77
CA PHE A 19 3.26 -11.19 14.94
C PHE A 19 2.78 -10.97 16.36
N MET A 20 3.73 -10.64 17.25
CA MET A 20 3.45 -10.25 18.63
C MET A 20 2.47 -9.05 18.63
N GLY A 21 1.22 -9.30 19.04
CA GLY A 21 0.13 -8.32 18.99
C GLY A 21 -1.14 -8.81 18.27
N LEU A 22 -1.05 -9.89 17.49
CA LEU A 22 -2.22 -10.56 16.91
C LEU A 22 -2.69 -11.74 17.76
N SER A 23 -3.98 -11.73 18.12
CA SER A 23 -4.62 -12.93 18.68
C SER A 23 -4.87 -13.98 17.60
N VAL A 24 -5.00 -15.25 18.00
CA VAL A 24 -5.37 -16.35 17.09
C VAL A 24 -6.70 -16.07 16.38
N LYS A 25 -7.65 -15.41 17.08
CA LYS A 25 -8.94 -15.00 16.49
C LYS A 25 -8.75 -13.97 15.38
N GLN A 26 -7.94 -12.93 15.61
CA GLN A 26 -7.62 -11.94 14.58
C GLN A 26 -6.88 -12.59 13.41
N ALA A 27 -5.94 -13.50 13.67
CA ALA A 27 -5.26 -14.23 12.60
C ALA A 27 -6.24 -15.07 11.74
N GLN A 28 -7.25 -15.69 12.34
CA GLN A 28 -8.33 -16.37 11.60
C GLN A 28 -9.12 -15.40 10.73
N ILE A 29 -9.47 -14.23 11.27
CA ILE A 29 -10.16 -13.16 10.54
C ILE A 29 -9.34 -12.70 9.33
N LEU A 30 -8.05 -12.39 9.53
CA LEU A 30 -7.15 -11.96 8.45
C LEU A 30 -7.03 -13.01 7.35
N LYS A 31 -6.96 -14.29 7.72
CA LYS A 31 -6.88 -15.39 6.75
C LYS A 31 -8.17 -15.57 5.97
N ALA A 32 -9.32 -15.26 6.56
CA ALA A 32 -10.63 -15.35 5.92
C ALA A 32 -10.92 -14.20 4.94
N GLN A 33 -10.22 -13.07 5.03
CA GLN A 33 -10.38 -11.97 4.07
C GLN A 33 -9.98 -12.44 2.66
N GLN A 34 -10.85 -12.25 1.66
CA GLN A 34 -10.59 -12.69 0.28
C GLN A 34 -9.53 -11.85 -0.43
N HIS A 35 -9.48 -10.56 -0.14
CA HIS A 35 -8.58 -9.62 -0.80
C HIS A 35 -7.10 -9.93 -0.44
N TYR A 36 -6.17 -9.67 -1.37
CA TYR A 36 -4.73 -9.91 -1.15
C TYR A 36 -4.18 -9.02 -0.03
N PHE A 37 -4.48 -7.71 -0.10
CA PHE A 37 -4.19 -6.79 0.99
C PHE A 37 -5.09 -7.11 2.17
N LYS A 38 -4.50 -7.42 3.32
CA LYS A 38 -5.22 -7.71 4.57
C LYS A 38 -5.43 -6.42 5.38
N LEU A 39 -6.68 -6.14 5.73
CA LEU A 39 -7.05 -5.04 6.61
C LEU A 39 -6.82 -5.44 8.06
N LEU A 40 -6.08 -4.61 8.79
CA LEU A 40 -5.73 -4.79 10.19
C LEU A 40 -6.64 -3.93 11.08
N ASN A 41 -6.91 -4.39 12.30
CA ASN A 41 -7.58 -3.55 13.29
C ASN A 41 -6.77 -2.27 13.53
N GLY A 42 -7.49 -1.15 13.46
CA GLY A 42 -6.94 0.19 13.61
C GLY A 42 -6.32 0.78 12.33
N ASP A 43 -6.41 0.08 11.19
CA ASP A 43 -6.04 0.67 9.89
C ASP A 43 -6.85 1.93 9.61
N VAL A 44 -6.23 2.91 8.96
CA VAL A 44 -6.93 4.09 8.46
C VAL A 44 -7.34 3.86 7.00
N LEU A 45 -8.64 3.72 6.78
CA LEU A 45 -9.24 3.62 5.46
C LEU A 45 -9.76 4.98 5.02
N CYS A 46 -9.68 5.27 3.73
CA CYS A 46 -10.33 6.44 3.15
C CYS A 46 -11.20 6.05 1.95
N HIS A 47 -12.26 6.82 1.71
CA HIS A 47 -13.09 6.68 0.51
C HIS A 47 -12.25 6.85 -0.75
N TYR A 48 -12.44 5.97 -1.73
CA TYR A 48 -11.72 5.96 -2.99
C TYR A 48 -12.68 6.21 -4.16
N PRO A 49 -12.27 6.94 -5.22
CA PRO A 49 -10.99 7.66 -5.38
C PRO A 49 -11.00 9.04 -4.73
N SER A 50 -12.17 9.56 -4.36
CA SER A 50 -12.29 10.85 -3.71
C SER A 50 -12.02 10.70 -2.22
N PHE A 51 -10.88 11.22 -1.74
CA PHE A 51 -10.40 11.30 -0.35
C PHE A 51 -11.36 12.07 0.60
N ARG A 52 -12.66 11.76 0.58
CA ARG A 52 -13.72 12.53 1.23
C ARG A 52 -13.68 12.38 2.75
N ARG A 53 -13.43 11.16 3.23
CA ARG A 53 -13.43 10.84 4.65
C ARG A 53 -12.53 9.66 4.92
N CYS A 54 -11.72 9.80 5.95
CA CYS A 54 -10.89 8.75 6.51
C CYS A 54 -11.45 8.30 7.88
N PHE A 55 -11.34 7.02 8.18
CA PHE A 55 -11.86 6.41 9.40
C PHE A 55 -11.09 5.13 9.74
N TYR A 56 -11.29 4.63 10.96
CA TYR A 56 -10.64 3.42 11.45
C TYR A 56 -11.40 2.16 11.04
N HIS A 57 -10.65 1.13 10.66
CA HIS A 57 -11.16 -0.21 10.44
C HIS A 57 -11.11 -1.04 11.73
N TYR A 58 -12.15 -1.82 11.98
CA TYR A 58 -12.23 -2.77 13.08
C TYR A 58 -12.95 -4.06 12.66
N ASP A 59 -12.68 -5.17 13.35
CA ASP A 59 -13.27 -6.49 13.08
C ASP A 59 -14.82 -6.48 13.00
N GLN A 60 -15.48 -5.58 13.72
CA GLN A 60 -16.94 -5.42 13.67
C GLN A 60 -17.46 -4.91 12.31
N ASP A 61 -16.62 -4.19 11.57
CA ASP A 61 -16.91 -3.59 10.26
C ASP A 61 -16.33 -4.43 9.10
N LEU A 62 -15.70 -5.57 9.42
CA LEU A 62 -14.93 -6.41 8.51
C LEU A 62 -15.65 -6.73 7.20
N GLY A 63 -16.84 -7.31 7.26
CA GLY A 63 -17.54 -7.77 6.06
C GLY A 63 -17.82 -6.62 5.08
N HIS A 64 -18.20 -5.47 5.63
CA HIS A 64 -18.55 -4.28 4.89
C HIS A 64 -17.33 -3.54 4.32
N ASP A 65 -16.29 -3.35 5.12
CA ASP A 65 -15.09 -2.65 4.67
C ASP A 65 -14.27 -3.49 3.68
N VAL A 66 -14.22 -4.82 3.87
CA VAL A 66 -13.56 -5.74 2.93
C VAL A 66 -14.30 -5.76 1.58
N GLU A 67 -15.63 -5.79 1.58
CA GLU A 67 -16.42 -5.69 0.34
C GLU A 67 -16.15 -4.37 -0.38
N ARG A 68 -16.10 -3.26 0.36
CA ARG A 68 -15.82 -1.93 -0.20
C ARG A 68 -14.39 -1.79 -0.71
N LEU A 69 -13.41 -2.42 -0.06
CA LEU A 69 -12.04 -2.50 -0.57
C LEU A 69 -12.02 -3.30 -1.87
N TYR A 70 -12.67 -4.47 -1.90
CA TYR A 70 -12.74 -5.34 -3.07
C TYR A 70 -13.44 -4.67 -4.26
N THR A 71 -14.43 -3.83 -4.00
CA THR A 71 -15.15 -3.04 -5.02
C THR A 71 -14.51 -1.67 -5.28
N HIS A 72 -13.28 -1.45 -4.80
CA HIS A 72 -12.48 -0.22 -4.99
C HIS A 72 -13.17 1.07 -4.51
N ARG A 73 -14.06 0.97 -3.52
CA ARG A 73 -14.73 2.12 -2.87
C ARG A 73 -13.98 2.63 -1.65
N LEU A 74 -13.09 1.81 -1.09
CA LEU A 74 -12.17 2.17 -0.02
C LEU A 74 -10.75 1.78 -0.40
N ALA A 75 -9.78 2.47 0.17
CA ALA A 75 -8.39 2.08 0.12
C ALA A 75 -7.73 2.28 1.49
N PRO A 76 -6.86 1.34 1.92
CA PRO A 76 -5.97 1.57 3.05
C PRO A 76 -5.02 2.72 2.75
N THR A 77 -4.53 3.36 3.80
CA THR A 77 -3.63 4.50 3.68
C THR A 77 -2.35 4.31 4.47
N GLY A 78 -1.29 4.95 4.02
CA GLY A 78 -0.06 5.17 4.78
C GLY A 78 -0.01 6.57 5.37
N LEU A 79 0.76 6.70 6.44
CA LEU A 79 1.03 7.94 7.15
C LEU A 79 1.98 8.85 6.36
N LEU A 80 1.58 10.12 6.18
CA LEU A 80 2.51 11.23 5.93
C LEU A 80 2.65 12.01 7.24
N PRO A 81 3.79 11.90 7.94
CA PRO A 81 3.93 12.43 9.30
C PRO A 81 3.82 13.96 9.33
N GLY A 82 3.22 14.46 10.41
CA GLY A 82 3.03 15.88 10.65
C GLY A 82 1.86 16.16 11.59
N HIS A 83 1.53 17.43 11.77
CA HIS A 83 0.46 17.86 12.66
C HIS A 83 -0.92 17.43 12.16
N LYS A 84 -1.82 17.11 13.09
CA LYS A 84 -3.26 16.84 12.86
C LYS A 84 -3.58 15.64 11.96
N VAL A 85 -2.62 14.78 11.69
CA VAL A 85 -2.85 13.55 10.91
C VAL A 85 -3.54 12.48 11.74
N LEU A 86 -4.40 11.70 11.10
CA LEU A 86 -5.04 10.53 11.70
C LEU A 86 -4.04 9.37 11.77
N LEU A 87 -3.49 9.10 12.95
CA LEU A 87 -2.59 7.96 13.18
C LEU A 87 -3.40 6.66 13.27
N ALA A 88 -2.88 5.58 12.68
CA ALA A 88 -3.42 4.24 12.84
C ALA A 88 -3.38 3.79 14.31
N LYS A 89 -4.22 2.82 14.65
CA LYS A 89 -4.41 2.33 16.02
C LYS A 89 -4.13 0.85 16.13
N ASP A 90 -4.08 0.36 17.36
CA ASP A 90 -3.97 -1.06 17.68
C ASP A 90 -2.78 -1.71 16.93
N PHE A 91 -3.01 -2.88 16.34
CA PHE A 91 -1.96 -3.61 15.63
C PHE A 91 -1.49 -2.85 14.38
N ALA A 92 -2.37 -2.17 13.65
CA ALA A 92 -1.96 -1.32 12.52
C ALA A 92 -1.04 -0.17 12.98
N GLY A 93 -1.33 0.42 14.13
CA GLY A 93 -0.55 1.50 14.73
C GLY A 93 0.91 1.13 15.01
N SER A 94 1.18 -0.12 15.41
CA SER A 94 2.57 -0.59 15.61
C SER A 94 3.43 -0.59 14.34
N PHE A 95 2.81 -0.67 13.15
CA PHE A 95 3.55 -0.51 11.89
C PHE A 95 3.82 0.96 11.54
N GLU A 96 2.99 1.88 12.02
CA GLU A 96 3.16 3.32 11.78
C GLU A 96 4.07 4.01 12.80
N GLU A 97 4.15 3.48 14.02
CA GLU A 97 4.90 4.06 15.14
C GLU A 97 6.36 4.44 14.79
N PRO A 98 7.14 3.61 14.06
CA PRO A 98 8.51 3.99 13.68
C PRO A 98 8.59 5.22 12.76
N TYR A 99 7.48 5.58 12.11
CA TYR A 99 7.37 6.66 11.14
C TYR A 99 6.54 7.84 11.65
N SER A 100 6.00 7.78 12.87
CA SER A 100 5.10 8.80 13.42
C SER A 100 5.80 9.98 14.08
N ASN A 101 7.10 10.15 13.84
CA ASN A 101 7.86 11.30 14.36
C ASN A 101 7.23 12.61 13.88
N LEU A 102 6.99 13.52 14.81
CA LEU A 102 6.37 14.79 14.50
C LEU A 102 7.34 15.65 13.68
N ILE A 103 6.92 16.00 12.48
CA ILE A 103 7.58 16.99 11.63
C ILE A 103 6.74 18.26 11.70
N ASP A 104 7.37 19.43 11.71
CA ASP A 104 6.68 20.73 11.78
C ASP A 104 6.04 21.13 10.43
N ILE A 105 5.18 20.25 9.93
CA ILE A 105 4.39 20.39 8.71
C ILE A 105 2.99 19.84 8.97
N GLN A 106 2.02 20.19 8.13
CA GLN A 106 0.72 19.54 8.16
C GLN A 106 0.86 18.09 7.67
N GLY A 107 0.51 17.13 8.52
CA GLY A 107 0.51 15.71 8.14
C GLY A 107 -0.74 15.34 7.35
N ASP A 108 -0.70 14.20 6.67
CA ASP A 108 -1.80 13.73 5.83
C ASP A 108 -1.78 12.20 5.66
N ARG A 109 -2.76 11.64 4.96
CA ARG A 109 -2.86 10.22 4.61
C ARG A 109 -2.72 10.06 3.11
N ARG A 110 -1.97 9.05 2.68
CA ARG A 110 -1.82 8.70 1.26
C ARG A 110 -2.32 7.29 0.99
N TYR A 111 -3.00 7.03 -0.12
CA TYR A 111 -3.45 5.68 -0.43
C TYR A 111 -2.25 4.75 -0.53
N ALA A 112 -2.29 3.66 0.25
CA ALA A 112 -1.31 2.58 0.18
C ALA A 112 -1.61 1.62 -0.98
N LEU A 113 -2.86 1.64 -1.48
CA LEU A 113 -3.30 0.85 -2.62
C LEU A 113 -4.04 1.74 -3.62
N VAL A 114 -3.65 1.66 -4.89
CA VAL A 114 -4.21 2.45 -5.99
C VAL A 114 -4.70 1.48 -7.06
N PHE A 115 -5.91 1.73 -7.58
CA PHE A 115 -6.55 0.90 -8.58
C PHE A 115 -6.61 1.64 -9.93
N PRO A 116 -5.79 1.24 -10.93
CA PRO A 116 -5.90 1.78 -12.28
C PRO A 116 -7.27 1.46 -12.89
N THR A 117 -7.79 2.39 -13.68
CA THR A 117 -9.08 2.25 -14.38
C THR A 117 -8.89 2.40 -15.89
N ASP A 118 -9.85 1.88 -16.67
CA ASP A 118 -9.82 1.86 -18.14
C ASP A 118 -8.50 1.35 -18.74
N VAL A 119 -7.97 0.27 -18.16
CA VAL A 119 -6.71 -0.35 -18.60
C VAL A 119 -6.93 -1.03 -19.94
N SER A 120 -6.16 -0.65 -20.96
CA SER A 120 -6.16 -1.28 -22.27
C SER A 120 -4.75 -1.37 -22.85
N PHE A 121 -4.46 -2.46 -23.54
CA PHE A 121 -3.16 -2.69 -24.18
C PHE A 121 -3.36 -3.06 -25.65
N ASN A 122 -2.61 -2.39 -26.53
CA ASN A 122 -2.61 -2.66 -27.96
C ASN A 122 -1.18 -2.89 -28.45
N TYR A 123 -0.93 -4.00 -29.14
CA TYR A 123 0.38 -4.32 -29.69
C TYR A 123 0.42 -4.11 -31.21
N ASN A 124 1.31 -3.25 -31.68
CA ASN A 124 1.57 -3.03 -33.09
C ASN A 124 2.73 -3.92 -33.54
N THR A 125 2.40 -5.01 -34.24
CA THR A 125 3.36 -5.99 -34.76
C THR A 125 4.32 -5.41 -35.80
N GLN A 126 3.87 -4.46 -36.63
CA GLN A 126 4.70 -3.85 -37.67
C GLN A 126 5.81 -2.98 -37.10
N LYS A 127 5.55 -2.32 -35.97
CA LYS A 127 6.51 -1.44 -35.28
C LYS A 127 7.22 -2.10 -34.10
N ALA A 128 6.84 -3.34 -33.76
CA ALA A 128 7.27 -4.02 -32.53
C ALA A 128 7.06 -3.16 -31.27
N GLN A 129 5.95 -2.43 -31.19
CA GLN A 129 5.63 -1.48 -30.12
C GLN A 129 4.30 -1.82 -29.44
N GLY A 130 4.26 -1.70 -28.11
CA GLY A 130 3.03 -1.80 -27.32
C GLY A 130 2.56 -0.44 -26.83
N GLU A 131 1.26 -0.19 -26.87
CA GLU A 131 0.60 0.99 -26.33
C GLU A 131 -0.29 0.56 -25.15
N LEU A 132 0.04 1.03 -23.94
CA LEU A 132 -0.71 0.79 -22.72
C LEU A 132 -1.41 2.09 -22.31
N ARG A 133 -2.73 2.06 -22.14
CA ARG A 133 -3.55 3.19 -21.68
C ARG A 133 -4.23 2.83 -20.36
N PHE A 134 -4.31 3.78 -19.44
CA PHE A 134 -4.94 3.63 -18.13
C PHE A 134 -5.16 5.02 -17.50
N PHE A 135 -6.08 5.09 -16.53
CA PHE A 135 -6.25 6.24 -15.65
C PHE A 135 -5.83 5.92 -14.22
N LEU A 136 -5.22 6.92 -13.59
CA LEU A 136 -4.83 6.90 -12.18
C LEU A 136 -5.48 8.07 -11.44
N PRO A 137 -5.78 7.94 -10.14
CA PRO A 137 -6.24 9.05 -9.34
C PRO A 137 -5.14 10.11 -9.21
N LYS A 138 -5.54 11.36 -8.90
CA LYS A 138 -4.61 12.44 -8.62
C LYS A 138 -3.63 12.04 -7.51
N GLY A 139 -2.34 12.28 -7.73
CA GLY A 139 -1.27 11.95 -6.79
C GLY A 139 -0.76 10.51 -6.90
N ALA A 140 -1.26 9.69 -7.83
CA ALA A 140 -0.61 8.44 -8.22
C ALA A 140 0.30 8.66 -9.43
N TYR A 141 1.35 7.84 -9.55
CA TYR A 141 2.37 7.96 -10.59
C TYR A 141 2.29 6.79 -11.58
N ALA A 142 2.36 7.10 -12.87
CA ALA A 142 2.40 6.11 -13.94
C ALA A 142 3.63 5.21 -13.87
N THR A 143 4.79 5.77 -13.47
CA THR A 143 6.04 5.03 -13.31
C THR A 143 5.88 3.88 -12.32
N THR A 144 5.28 4.13 -11.14
CA THR A 144 4.99 3.10 -10.14
C THR A 144 4.13 1.99 -10.72
N PHE A 145 3.07 2.31 -11.48
CA PHE A 145 2.23 1.28 -12.10
C PHE A 145 2.99 0.43 -13.13
N LEU A 146 3.85 1.04 -13.94
CA LEU A 146 4.67 0.33 -14.92
C LEU A 146 5.72 -0.58 -14.27
N GLU A 147 6.33 -0.13 -13.17
CA GLU A 147 7.30 -0.92 -12.39
C GLU A 147 6.63 -2.13 -11.73
N GLU A 148 5.43 -1.95 -11.17
CA GLU A 148 4.63 -3.05 -10.63
C GLU A 148 4.23 -4.05 -11.73
N LEU A 149 3.84 -3.58 -12.93
CA LEU A 149 3.56 -4.45 -14.08
C LEU A 149 4.81 -5.23 -14.55
N ALA A 150 5.98 -4.59 -14.53
CA ALA A 150 7.23 -5.20 -14.96
C ALA A 150 7.85 -6.12 -13.89
N GLY A 151 7.41 -6.00 -12.63
CA GLY A 151 7.98 -6.71 -11.49
C GLY A 151 9.42 -6.31 -11.18
N LYS A 152 9.85 -5.12 -11.62
CA LYS A 152 11.20 -4.59 -11.42
C LYS A 152 11.21 -3.06 -11.54
N GLU A 153 12.23 -2.46 -10.96
CA GLU A 153 12.53 -1.03 -11.16
C GLU A 153 12.87 -0.77 -12.63
N LEU A 154 12.26 0.27 -13.20
CA LEU A 154 12.44 0.65 -14.61
C LEU A 154 13.06 2.03 -14.76
N PHE A 155 12.81 2.93 -13.80
CA PHE A 155 13.15 4.35 -13.90
C PHE A 155 14.15 4.82 -12.84
N GLY A 156 14.94 3.91 -12.29
CA GLY A 156 15.95 4.22 -11.27
C GLY A 156 16.84 5.38 -11.69
N LEU A 157 17.11 6.29 -10.75
CA LEU A 157 18.04 7.40 -10.94
C LEU A 157 19.45 6.81 -11.12
N GLU A 158 20.09 7.05 -12.27
CA GLU A 158 21.54 6.89 -12.35
C GLU A 158 22.15 7.79 -11.28
N LEU A 159 22.76 7.19 -10.25
CA LEU A 159 23.59 7.96 -9.33
C LEU A 159 24.71 8.57 -10.17
N PRO A 160 24.98 9.89 -10.06
CA PRO A 160 26.12 10.47 -10.74
C PRO A 160 27.37 9.68 -10.34
N THR A 161 28.04 9.09 -11.33
CA THR A 161 29.31 8.39 -11.08
C THR A 161 30.24 9.38 -10.40
N PRO A 162 30.84 9.05 -9.24
CA PRO A 162 31.76 9.95 -8.59
C PRO A 162 32.87 10.31 -9.57
N PRO A 163 33.29 11.59 -9.63
CA PRO A 163 34.38 11.99 -10.53
C PRO A 163 35.60 11.14 -10.21
N LYS A 164 36.20 10.52 -11.24
CA LYS A 164 37.46 9.79 -11.09
C LYS A 164 38.48 10.75 -10.49
N THR A 165 38.86 10.52 -9.24
CA THR A 165 39.93 11.28 -8.59
C THR A 165 41.18 11.11 -9.47
N PRO A 166 41.80 12.19 -9.97
CA PRO A 166 43.07 12.05 -10.65
C PRO A 166 44.06 11.43 -9.67
N ALA A 167 44.75 10.37 -10.11
CA ALA A 167 45.86 9.80 -9.35
C ALA A 167 46.84 10.93 -9.05
N LEU A 168 47.12 11.15 -7.77
CA LEU A 168 48.16 12.09 -7.33
C LEU A 168 49.50 11.64 -7.94
N PRO A 169 50.31 12.58 -8.47
CA PRO A 169 51.58 12.30 -9.12
C PRO A 169 52.64 11.73 -8.16
#